data_AF-A0A2N1SKN8-F1
#
_entry.id   AF-A0A2N1SKN8-F1
#
_cell.length_a   1.000
_cell.length_b   1.000
_cell.length_c   1.000
_cell.angle_alpha   90.00
_cell.angle_beta   90.00
_cell.angle_gamma   90.00
#
_symmetry.space_group_name_H-M   'P 1'
#
loop_
_entity.id
_entity.type
_entity.pdbx_description
1 polymer ?
#
loop_
_entity_poly.entity_id
_entity_poly.type
_entity_poly.pdbx_seq_one_letter_code
_entity_poly.pdbx_strand_id
1 'polypeptide(L)'
;MKLHLQQPLSYTHILENPKQCDQAFDMLLGKLEESPVGSDGCMVCSATMTDELCILSCHTVAFREPEEKEPGLIAIPMGTYLFSQLSFPPQTGSALIPLLNRFVLSVDCQQEDELQLFVRVYKERESDFAVQLITATQTTRE
;
A
#
# COMPACT_ATOMS: atom_id res chain seq x y z
N MET A 1 1.15 -14.35 4.51
CA MET A 1 2.17 -14.35 5.59
C MET A 1 1.73 -13.37 6.67
N LYS A 2 2.21 -13.47 7.92
CA LYS A 2 1.99 -12.44 8.94
C LYS A 2 3.22 -11.53 9.05
N LEU A 3 3.02 -10.22 9.05
CA LEU A 3 4.04 -9.22 9.31
C LEU A 3 3.77 -8.57 10.66
N HIS A 4 4.79 -8.52 11.53
CA HIS A 4 4.74 -7.82 12.80
C HIS A 4 5.58 -6.54 12.70
N LEU A 5 4.92 -5.39 12.57
CA LEU A 5 5.59 -4.09 12.58
C LEU A 5 5.79 -3.63 14.02
N GLN A 6 7.05 -3.61 14.46
CA GLN A 6 7.45 -3.14 15.80
C GLN A 6 7.54 -1.61 15.90
N GLN A 7 7.58 -0.94 14.75
CA GLN A 7 7.61 0.52 14.64
C GLN A 7 6.77 0.95 13.43
N PRO A 8 6.16 2.13 13.46
CA PRO A 8 5.42 2.65 12.31
C PRO A 8 6.35 2.86 11.11
N LEU A 9 5.83 2.62 9.91
CA LEU A 9 6.50 2.99 8.67
C LEU A 9 5.98 4.36 8.24
N SER A 10 6.77 5.39 8.53
CA SER A 10 6.40 6.78 8.27
C SER A 10 6.84 7.28 6.89
N TYR A 11 5.99 8.10 6.28
CA TYR A 11 6.17 8.75 4.98
C TYR A 11 6.05 10.28 5.14
N THR A 12 6.91 11.00 4.44
CA THR A 12 7.21 12.43 4.65
C THR A 12 6.61 13.32 3.57
N HIS A 13 6.37 12.78 2.37
CA HIS A 13 5.80 13.51 1.25
C HIS A 13 4.48 12.91 0.81
N ILE A 14 3.49 13.75 0.53
CA ILE A 14 2.20 13.35 -0.03
C ILE A 14 2.17 13.75 -1.51
N LEU A 15 1.81 12.81 -2.37
CA LEU A 15 1.50 13.08 -3.77
C LEU A 15 0.01 13.46 -3.90
N GLU A 16 -0.32 14.30 -4.89
CA GLU A 16 -1.73 14.62 -5.18
C GLU A 16 -2.54 13.33 -5.33
N ASN A 17 -3.74 13.29 -4.74
CA ASN A 17 -4.44 12.04 -4.48
C ASN A 17 -5.40 11.66 -5.62
N PRO A 18 -5.05 10.72 -6.52
CA PRO A 18 -6.04 10.09 -7.39
C PRO A 18 -6.92 9.16 -6.56
N LYS A 19 -8.25 9.30 -6.69
CA LYS A 19 -9.23 8.43 -6.02
C LYS A 19 -9.14 6.96 -6.49
N GLN A 20 -8.49 6.70 -7.62
CA GLN A 20 -8.41 5.40 -8.26
C GLN A 20 -7.05 4.74 -8.02
N CYS A 21 -7.07 3.47 -7.60
CA CYS A 21 -5.85 2.75 -7.21
C CYS A 21 -4.88 2.49 -8.37
N ASP A 22 -5.38 2.32 -9.58
CA ASP A 22 -4.53 2.12 -10.76
C ASP A 22 -3.70 3.38 -11.06
N GLN A 23 -4.35 4.54 -11.17
CA GLN A 23 -3.69 5.82 -11.40
C GLN A 23 -2.75 6.20 -10.25
N ALA A 24 -3.17 5.93 -9.00
CA ALA A 24 -2.34 6.12 -7.82
C ALA A 24 -1.02 5.36 -7.90
N PHE A 25 -1.10 4.11 -8.35
CA PHE A 25 0.08 3.26 -8.46
C PHE A 25 1.01 3.71 -9.60
N ASP A 26 0.47 4.03 -10.77
CA ASP A 26 1.26 4.54 -11.90
C ASP A 26 2.00 5.83 -11.52
N MET A 27 1.32 6.74 -10.83
CA MET A 27 1.90 7.98 -10.33
C MET A 27 3.01 7.71 -9.29
N LEU A 28 2.78 6.77 -8.37
CA LEU A 28 3.78 6.40 -7.37
C LEU A 28 5.02 5.78 -8.01
N LEU A 29 4.84 4.88 -8.98
CA LEU A 29 5.95 4.29 -9.73
C LEU A 29 6.77 5.36 -10.44
N GLY A 30 6.12 6.25 -11.20
CA GLY A 30 6.80 7.35 -11.89
C GLY A 30 7.58 8.23 -10.92
N LYS A 31 7.02 8.53 -9.73
CA LYS A 31 7.76 9.30 -8.72
C LYS A 31 8.99 8.54 -8.20
N LEU A 32 8.84 7.24 -7.91
CA LEU A 32 9.94 6.44 -7.38
C LEU A 32 11.02 6.17 -8.43
N GLU A 33 10.69 6.10 -9.72
CA GLU A 33 11.68 6.03 -10.81
C GLU A 33 12.67 7.21 -10.76
N GLU A 34 12.18 8.42 -10.47
CA GLU A 34 13.00 9.63 -10.33
C GLU A 34 13.72 9.75 -8.97
N SER A 35 13.36 8.91 -7.99
CA SER A 35 13.86 8.99 -6.61
C SER A 35 15.11 8.11 -6.39
N PRO A 36 15.93 8.37 -5.35
CA PRO A 36 17.09 7.53 -5.03
C PRO A 36 16.73 6.07 -4.70
N VAL A 37 17.66 5.14 -4.91
CA VAL A 37 17.53 3.75 -4.43
C VAL A 37 17.34 3.75 -2.91
N GLY A 38 16.42 2.91 -2.43
CA GLY A 38 16.00 2.87 -1.03
C GLY A 38 14.81 3.77 -0.70
N SER A 39 14.30 4.54 -1.66
CA SER A 39 13.04 5.28 -1.50
C SER A 39 11.88 4.31 -1.31
N ASP A 40 10.91 4.73 -0.49
CA ASP A 40 9.80 3.89 -0.04
C ASP A 40 8.49 4.64 -0.23
N GLY A 41 7.57 4.05 -0.98
CA GLY A 41 6.25 4.58 -1.30
C GLY A 41 5.14 3.79 -0.63
N CYS A 42 4.02 4.46 -0.37
CA CYS A 42 2.82 3.84 0.16
C CYS A 42 1.57 4.46 -0.44
N MET A 43 0.65 3.61 -0.86
CA MET A 43 -0.73 3.98 -1.10
C MET A 43 -1.57 3.49 0.08
N VAL A 44 -2.36 4.39 0.66
CA VAL A 44 -3.39 4.07 1.64
C VAL A 44 -4.69 3.92 0.88
N CYS A 45 -5.24 2.70 0.87
CA CYS A 45 -6.44 2.38 0.13
C CYS A 45 -7.49 1.76 1.06
N SER A 46 -8.74 1.75 0.60
CA SER A 46 -9.78 0.91 1.17
C SER A 46 -10.40 0.00 0.13
N ALA A 47 -10.92 -1.12 0.61
CA ALA A 47 -11.68 -2.06 -0.16
C ALA A 47 -13.06 -2.21 0.49
N THR A 48 -14.11 -1.86 -0.25
CA THR A 48 -15.49 -2.07 0.17
C THR A 48 -16.02 -3.32 -0.51
N MET A 49 -16.43 -4.28 0.30
CA MET A 49 -17.02 -5.52 -0.21
C MET A 49 -18.52 -5.30 -0.43
N THR A 50 -18.97 -5.48 -1.66
CA THR A 50 -20.40 -5.47 -2.00
C THR A 50 -20.84 -6.86 -2.45
N ASP A 51 -22.14 -7.10 -2.53
CA ASP A 51 -22.71 -8.40 -2.92
C ASP A 51 -22.24 -8.88 -4.30
N GLU A 52 -21.82 -7.96 -5.18
CA GLU A 52 -21.44 -8.25 -6.57
C GLU A 52 -19.96 -7.98 -6.87
N LEU A 53 -19.34 -7.00 -6.21
CA LEU A 53 -18.02 -6.48 -6.57
C LEU A 53 -17.21 -6.01 -5.35
N CYS A 54 -15.88 -6.08 -5.44
CA CYS A 54 -14.96 -5.40 -4.53
C CYS A 54 -14.60 -4.03 -5.10
N ILE A 55 -14.93 -2.96 -4.37
CA ILE A 55 -14.64 -1.57 -4.79
C ILE A 55 -13.36 -1.13 -4.10
N LEU A 56 -12.34 -0.79 -4.89
CA LEU A 56 -11.04 -0.32 -4.41
C LEU A 56 -10.93 1.20 -4.56
N SER A 57 -10.64 1.90 -3.47
CA SER A 57 -10.46 3.35 -3.45
C SER A 57 -9.09 3.70 -2.89
N CYS A 58 -8.39 4.65 -3.51
CA CYS A 58 -7.15 5.20 -2.97
C CYS A 58 -7.45 6.51 -2.24
N HIS A 59 -6.98 6.62 -1.00
CA HIS A 59 -7.20 7.77 -0.12
C HIS A 59 -5.99 8.65 -0.02
N THR A 60 -4.80 8.08 -0.08
CA THR A 60 -3.56 8.88 -0.08
C THR A 60 -2.42 8.12 -0.72
N VAL A 61 -1.54 8.85 -1.38
CA VAL A 61 -0.26 8.34 -1.88
C VAL A 61 0.84 9.16 -1.22
N ALA A 62 1.82 8.47 -0.64
CA ALA A 62 2.93 9.11 0.04
C ALA A 62 4.24 8.38 -0.25
N PHE A 63 5.37 9.07 -0.08
CA PHE A 63 6.69 8.46 -0.19
C PHE A 63 7.65 9.09 0.82
N ARG A 64 8.81 8.45 0.98
CA ARG A 64 9.97 8.98 1.68
C ARG A 64 11.25 8.62 0.94
N GLU A 65 12.24 9.48 1.06
CA GLU A 65 13.59 9.20 0.60
C GLU A 65 14.48 8.66 1.75
N PRO A 66 15.59 7.94 1.46
CA PRO A 66 16.37 7.24 2.49
C PRO A 66 16.96 8.12 3.60
N GLU A 67 17.29 9.37 3.29
CA GLU A 67 18.03 10.28 4.20
C GLU A 67 17.13 11.27 4.93
N GLU A 68 15.82 11.17 4.75
CA GLU A 68 14.87 12.11 5.32
C GLU A 68 14.68 11.91 6.82
N LYS A 69 14.70 13.04 7.53
CA LYS A 69 14.53 13.11 9.00
C LYS A 69 13.28 13.89 9.41
N GLU A 70 12.50 14.33 8.42
CA GLU A 70 11.27 15.06 8.69
C GLU A 70 10.25 14.16 9.41
N PRO A 71 9.39 14.75 10.26
CA PRO A 71 8.31 13.99 10.88
C PRO A 71 7.38 13.43 9.80
N GLY A 72 6.97 12.17 9.97
CA GLY A 72 6.04 11.53 9.03
C GLY A 72 4.67 12.19 9.05
N LEU A 73 4.15 12.47 7.86
CA LEU A 73 2.78 12.96 7.65
C LEU A 73 1.77 11.80 7.72
N ILE A 74 2.17 10.64 7.21
CA ILE A 74 1.35 9.42 7.14
C ILE A 74 2.21 8.25 7.58
N ALA A 75 1.61 7.25 8.22
CA ALA A 75 2.32 6.04 8.57
C ALA A 75 1.44 4.79 8.46
N ILE A 76 2.07 3.66 8.15
CA ILE A 76 1.52 2.35 8.46
C ILE A 76 1.80 2.12 9.96
N PRO A 77 0.79 1.99 10.83
CA PRO A 77 1.00 1.92 12.26
C PRO A 77 1.73 0.63 12.67
N MET A 78 2.27 0.60 13.89
CA MET A 78 2.74 -0.65 14.48
C MET A 78 1.57 -1.63 14.63
N GLY A 79 1.81 -2.92 14.47
CA GLY A 79 0.73 -3.91 14.55
C GLY A 79 1.03 -5.23 13.84
N THR A 80 0.01 -6.08 13.78
CA THR A 80 0.08 -7.37 13.08
C THR A 80 -0.79 -7.35 11.82
N TYR A 81 -0.14 -7.62 10.70
CA TYR A 81 -0.72 -7.49 9.37
C TYR A 81 -0.72 -8.81 8.63
N LEU A 82 -1.73 -9.00 7.80
CA LEU A 82 -1.65 -9.90 6.66
C LEU A 82 -0.74 -9.23 5.65
N PHE A 83 0.22 -9.99 5.16
CA PHE A 83 1.25 -9.50 4.28
C PHE A 83 1.44 -10.44 3.09
N SER A 84 1.62 -9.84 1.91
CA SER A 84 1.99 -10.50 0.67
C SER A 84 2.98 -9.65 -0.11
N GLN A 85 4.21 -10.15 -0.32
CA GLN A 85 5.15 -9.57 -1.28
C GLN A 85 4.94 -10.23 -2.64
N LEU A 86 4.76 -9.43 -3.68
CA LEU A 86 4.54 -9.93 -5.03
C LEU A 86 5.86 -10.43 -5.63
N SER A 87 5.91 -11.69 -6.06
CA SER A 87 7.08 -12.25 -6.73
C SER A 87 7.35 -11.62 -8.10
N PHE A 88 6.29 -11.11 -8.73
CA PHE A 88 6.34 -10.40 -10.01
C PHE A 88 5.60 -9.06 -9.83
N PRO A 89 6.32 -7.99 -9.45
CA PRO A 89 5.75 -6.67 -9.27
C PRO A 89 5.08 -6.17 -10.56
N PRO A 90 3.82 -5.70 -10.51
CA PRO A 90 3.17 -5.11 -11.68
C PRO A 90 3.89 -3.83 -12.07
N GLN A 91 4.00 -3.60 -13.38
CA GLN A 91 4.60 -2.38 -13.96
C GLN A 91 3.55 -1.30 -14.25
N THR A 92 2.27 -1.61 -14.07
CA THR A 92 1.14 -0.70 -14.30
C THR A 92 0.07 -0.89 -13.25
N GLY A 93 -0.70 0.16 -12.98
CA GLY A 93 -1.82 0.16 -12.05
C GLY A 93 -2.92 -0.80 -12.45
N SER A 94 -3.19 -0.90 -13.76
CA SER A 94 -4.17 -1.86 -14.30
C SER A 94 -3.82 -3.32 -13.98
N ALA A 95 -2.54 -3.67 -13.96
CA ALA A 95 -2.06 -5.00 -13.58
C ALA A 95 -2.08 -5.21 -12.05
N LEU A 96 -2.06 -4.14 -11.25
CA LEU A 96 -2.16 -4.20 -9.80
C LEU A 96 -3.59 -4.54 -9.32
N ILE A 97 -4.63 -3.96 -9.94
CA ILE A 97 -6.03 -4.14 -9.53
C ILE A 97 -6.45 -5.60 -9.27
N PRO A 98 -6.23 -6.56 -10.19
CA PRO A 98 -6.62 -7.95 -9.93
C PRO A 98 -5.86 -8.58 -8.76
N LEU A 99 -4.63 -8.13 -8.48
CA LEU A 99 -3.84 -8.60 -7.35
C LEU A 99 -4.37 -8.06 -6.02
N LEU A 100 -4.80 -6.79 -5.99
CA LEU A 100 -5.47 -6.19 -4.84
C LEU A 100 -6.78 -6.90 -4.52
N ASN A 101 -7.63 -7.11 -5.54
CA ASN A 101 -8.89 -7.84 -5.37
C ASN A 101 -8.65 -9.23 -4.79
N ARG A 102 -7.69 -9.99 -5.35
CA ARG A 102 -7.33 -11.31 -4.84
C ARG A 102 -6.82 -11.27 -3.40
N PHE A 103 -6.03 -10.26 -3.06
CA PHE A 103 -5.48 -10.10 -1.71
C PHE A 103 -6.58 -9.78 -0.69
N VAL A 104 -7.46 -8.83 -1.00
CA VAL A 104 -8.60 -8.47 -0.14
C VAL A 104 -9.55 -9.66 0.06
N LEU A 105 -9.87 -10.40 -1.00
CA LEU A 105 -10.71 -11.60 -0.92
C LEU A 105 -10.09 -12.74 -0.10
N SER A 106 -8.78 -12.68 0.19
CA SER A 106 -8.11 -13.65 1.05
C SER A 106 -8.18 -13.31 2.55
N VAL A 107 -8.73 -12.14 2.89
CA VAL A 107 -8.92 -11.70 4.27
C VAL A 107 -10.27 -12.23 4.75
N ASP A 108 -10.25 -13.02 5.82
CA ASP A 108 -11.46 -13.45 6.52
C ASP A 108 -12.06 -12.26 7.31
N CYS A 109 -12.64 -11.29 6.62
CA CYS A 109 -13.38 -10.18 7.23
C CYS A 109 -14.82 -10.61 7.49
N GLN A 110 -15.08 -11.21 8.66
CA GLN A 110 -16.44 -11.62 9.03
C GLN A 110 -17.32 -10.45 9.53
N GLN A 111 -16.81 -9.21 9.64
CA GLN A 111 -17.50 -8.14 10.39
C GLN A 111 -17.35 -6.69 9.87
N GLU A 112 -16.55 -6.39 8.84
CA GLU A 112 -16.36 -5.00 8.36
C GLU A 112 -16.73 -4.84 6.88
N ASP A 113 -17.55 -3.82 6.59
CA ASP A 113 -17.97 -3.47 5.22
C ASP A 113 -16.81 -2.83 4.42
N GLU A 114 -15.85 -2.22 5.11
CA GLU A 114 -14.70 -1.54 4.54
C GLU A 114 -13.40 -2.00 5.20
N LEU A 115 -12.48 -2.49 4.39
CA LEU A 115 -11.15 -2.94 4.81
C LEU A 115 -10.10 -1.90 4.40
N GLN A 116 -9.30 -1.41 5.35
CA GLN A 116 -8.12 -0.63 5.02
C GLN A 116 -6.97 -1.54 4.55
N LEU A 117 -6.32 -1.16 3.46
CA LEU A 117 -5.11 -1.81 2.97
C LEU A 117 -4.04 -0.79 2.60
N PHE A 118 -2.80 -1.23 2.61
CA PHE A 118 -1.64 -0.46 2.20
C PHE A 118 -0.92 -1.19 1.07
N VAL A 119 -0.58 -0.43 0.02
CA VAL A 119 0.30 -0.90 -1.06
C VAL A 119 1.63 -0.20 -0.88
N ARG A 120 2.63 -0.93 -0.39
CA ARG A 120 3.99 -0.43 -0.21
C ARG A 120 4.84 -0.76 -1.43
N VAL A 121 5.57 0.22 -1.93
CA VAL A 121 6.47 0.11 -3.08
C VAL A 121 7.85 0.56 -2.67
N TYR A 122 8.81 -0.36 -2.61
CA TYR A 122 10.17 -0.07 -2.19
C TYR A 122 11.13 -0.17 -3.37
N LYS A 123 11.91 0.89 -3.62
CA LYS A 123 12.90 0.90 -4.71
C LYS A 123 14.16 0.16 -4.29
N GLU A 124 14.30 -1.08 -4.75
CA GLU A 124 15.46 -1.92 -4.45
C GLU A 124 16.67 -1.57 -5.32
N ARG A 125 16.43 -1.19 -6.58
CA ARG A 125 17.45 -0.83 -7.59
C ARG A 125 16.91 0.24 -8.53
N GLU A 126 17.74 0.73 -9.45
CA GLU A 126 17.38 1.82 -10.39
C GLU A 126 16.06 1.59 -11.15
N SER A 127 15.76 0.34 -11.51
CA SER A 127 14.56 -0.05 -12.26
C SER A 127 13.86 -1.27 -11.66
N ASP A 128 14.01 -1.50 -10.35
CA ASP A 128 13.43 -2.66 -9.67
C ASP A 128 12.75 -2.24 -8.37
N PHE A 129 11.52 -2.71 -8.19
CA PHE A 129 10.62 -2.31 -7.11
C PHE A 129 10.03 -3.54 -6.43
N ALA A 130 10.19 -3.65 -5.11
CA ALA A 130 9.44 -4.59 -4.32
C ALA A 130 8.04 -4.03 -4.03
N VAL A 131 6.99 -4.74 -4.45
CA VAL A 131 5.59 -4.38 -4.15
C VAL A 131 5.04 -5.30 -3.07
N GLN A 132 4.53 -4.71 -2.00
CA GLN A 132 4.06 -5.38 -0.80
C GLN A 132 2.63 -4.94 -0.49
N LEU A 133 1.75 -5.92 -0.31
CA LEU A 133 0.35 -5.73 0.07
C LEU A 133 0.20 -6.01 1.56
N ILE A 134 -0.41 -5.07 2.28
CA ILE A 134 -0.46 -5.08 3.74
C ILE A 134 -1.88 -4.72 4.17
N THR A 135 -2.47 -5.49 5.08
CA THR A 135 -3.76 -5.14 5.70
C THR A 135 -3.82 -5.67 7.12
N ALA A 136 -4.50 -4.98 8.03
CA ALA A 136 -4.55 -5.37 9.43
C ALA A 136 -5.27 -6.71 9.59
N THR A 137 -4.76 -7.60 10.44
CA THR A 137 -5.42 -8.89 10.72
C THR A 137 -6.50 -8.81 11.80
N GLN A 138 -6.50 -7.75 12.59
CA GLN A 138 -7.43 -7.48 13.67
C GLN A 138 -7.54 -5.97 13.86
N THR A 139 -8.69 -5.38 13.53
CA THR A 139 -9.12 -4.10 14.09
C THR A 139 -9.69 -4.41 15.48
N THR A 140 -8.83 -4.55 16.50
CA THR A 140 -9.32 -4.40 17.88
C THR A 140 -9.88 -2.99 17.99
N ARG A 141 -11.20 -2.86 17.93
CA ARG A 141 -11.91 -1.78 18.60
C ARG A 141 -11.61 -1.96 20.09
N GLU A 142 -10.62 -1.22 20.59
CA GLU A 142 -10.61 -0.81 22.00
C GLU A 142 -11.50 0.42 22.17
#